data_AF-A0AAE1TGP6-F1
#
_entry.id   AF-A0AAE1TGP6-F1
#
_cell.length_a   1.000
_cell.length_b   1.000
_cell.length_c   1.000
_cell.angle_alpha   90.00
_cell.angle_beta   90.00
_cell.angle_gamma   90.00
#
_symmetry.space_group_name_H-M   'P 1'
#
loop_
_entity.id
_entity.type
_entity.pdbx_description
1 polymer ?
#
loop_
_entity_poly.entity_id
_entity_poly.type
_entity_poly.pdbx_seq_one_letter_code
_entity_poly.pdbx_strand_id
1 'polypeptide(L)'
;MKDLGLKRANIYGWPNTYVFTKALGEMLVGALKGNLPVVIIRPTIVTSTYKEPFPGWVEGVRTIDSMIVAYGKGKLSCFLADLDTIFDAIPAGMVVNAMLVAMVAHANEADGIIYHVGSSMRNPVRYSNLRDYSFRYFTSKPLTNKDGKIVKVGTVTVLKSMDSFRTYMFIRYMLLLKGLELANKAFCQYFCGKYLDLNRKIQIVMRLVDLYRPYLFFNGV
;
A
#
# COMPACT_ATOMS: atom_id res chain seq x y z
N MET A 1 -13.77 17.48 4.49
CA MET A 1 -12.45 17.88 3.93
C MET A 1 -11.78 16.79 3.08
N LYS A 2 -11.66 15.53 3.54
CA LYS A 2 -10.99 14.44 2.77
C LYS A 2 -11.58 14.25 1.36
N ASP A 3 -12.91 14.22 1.23
CA ASP A 3 -13.57 14.01 -0.08
C ASP A 3 -13.35 15.17 -1.05
N LEU A 4 -13.27 16.41 -0.54
CA LEU A 4 -12.97 17.59 -1.37
C LEU A 4 -11.54 17.53 -1.90
N GLY A 5 -10.58 17.13 -1.06
CA GLY A 5 -9.20 16.92 -1.48
C GLY A 5 -9.10 15.85 -2.57
N LEU A 6 -9.78 14.71 -2.40
CA LEU A 6 -9.78 13.64 -3.39
C LEU A 6 -10.42 14.08 -4.71
N LYS A 7 -11.57 14.78 -4.66
CA LYS A 7 -12.19 15.39 -5.85
C LYS A 7 -11.23 16.34 -6.57
N ARG A 8 -10.51 17.19 -5.83
CA ARG A 8 -9.53 18.12 -6.39
C ARG A 8 -8.37 17.39 -7.07
N ALA A 9 -7.81 16.36 -6.42
CA ALA A 9 -6.76 15.52 -7.00
C ALA A 9 -7.21 14.88 -8.32
N ASN A 10 -8.41 14.28 -8.33
CA ASN A 10 -8.99 13.63 -9.50
C ASN A 10 -9.24 14.60 -10.67
N ILE A 11 -9.67 15.84 -10.40
CA ILE A 11 -9.85 16.89 -11.44
C ILE A 11 -8.53 17.13 -12.20
N TYR A 12 -7.39 17.04 -11.51
CA TYR A 12 -6.07 17.21 -12.11
C TYR A 12 -5.39 15.89 -12.51
N GLY A 13 -6.14 14.78 -12.56
CA GLY A 13 -5.63 13.48 -13.01
C GLY A 13 -4.77 12.72 -11.98
N TRP A 14 -4.73 13.17 -10.72
CA TRP A 14 -3.96 12.52 -9.67
C TRP A 14 -4.82 11.51 -8.89
N PRO A 15 -4.35 10.27 -8.68
CA PRO A 15 -5.17 9.19 -8.11
C PRO A 15 -5.53 9.40 -6.64
N ASN A 16 -4.77 10.24 -5.90
CA ASN A 16 -5.10 10.61 -4.55
C ASN A 16 -4.46 11.94 -4.14
N THR A 17 -4.85 12.44 -2.97
CA THR A 17 -4.35 13.70 -2.42
C THR A 17 -2.85 13.69 -2.12
N TYR A 18 -2.27 12.53 -1.78
CA TYR A 18 -0.85 12.45 -1.44
C TYR A 18 0.04 12.70 -2.65
N VAL A 19 -0.21 12.00 -3.76
CA VAL A 19 0.58 12.22 -4.98
C VAL A 19 0.31 13.59 -5.59
N PHE A 20 -0.94 14.08 -5.48
CA PHE A 20 -1.29 15.43 -5.89
C PHE A 20 -0.49 16.50 -5.13
N THR A 21 -0.41 16.41 -3.81
CA THR A 21 0.35 17.39 -3.01
C THR A 21 1.84 17.27 -3.21
N LYS A 22 2.38 16.07 -3.47
CA LYS A 22 3.78 15.88 -3.86
C LYS A 22 4.09 16.56 -5.19
N ALA A 23 3.25 16.38 -6.20
CA ALA A 23 3.41 17.05 -7.48
C ALA A 23 3.35 18.59 -7.36
N LEU A 24 2.40 19.13 -6.59
CA LEU A 24 2.35 20.56 -6.32
C LEU A 24 3.61 21.05 -5.59
N GLY A 25 4.14 20.27 -4.65
CA GLY A 25 5.38 20.57 -3.95
C GLY A 25 6.58 20.63 -4.90
N GLU A 26 6.70 19.68 -5.83
CA GLU A 26 7.75 19.69 -6.85
C GLU A 26 7.65 20.93 -7.76
N MET A 27 6.44 21.30 -8.18
CA MET A 27 6.21 22.53 -8.97
C MET A 27 6.61 23.79 -8.20
N LEU A 28 6.24 23.86 -6.92
CA LEU A 28 6.57 25.00 -6.06
C LEU A 28 8.08 25.13 -5.84
N VAL A 29 8.76 24.01 -5.59
CA VAL A 29 10.22 23.98 -5.46
C VAL A 29 10.86 24.44 -6.78
N GLY A 30 10.40 23.94 -7.92
CA GLY A 30 10.89 24.37 -9.24
C GLY A 30 10.71 25.87 -9.47
N ALA A 31 9.56 26.43 -9.07
CA ALA A 31 9.26 27.85 -9.25
C ALA A 31 10.03 28.77 -8.29
N LEU A 32 10.32 28.31 -7.06
CA LEU A 32 10.89 29.14 -5.99
C LEU A 32 12.38 28.89 -5.70
N LYS A 33 13.03 27.91 -6.35
CA LYS A 33 14.44 27.55 -6.05
C LYS A 33 15.45 28.68 -6.27
N GLY A 34 15.16 29.63 -7.16
CA GLY A 34 16.14 30.64 -7.59
C GLY A 34 17.44 29.97 -8.08
N ASN A 35 18.56 30.34 -7.48
CA ASN A 35 19.89 29.79 -7.80
C ASN A 35 20.30 28.58 -6.94
N LEU A 36 19.40 28.06 -6.08
CA LEU A 36 19.71 26.89 -5.27
C LEU A 36 19.83 25.64 -6.17
N PRO A 37 20.94 24.88 -6.09
CA PRO A 37 21.03 23.54 -6.66
C PRO A 37 19.96 22.64 -6.05
N VAL A 38 19.10 22.06 -6.89
CA VAL A 38 17.98 21.22 -6.45
C VAL A 38 17.91 19.96 -7.29
N VAL A 39 17.85 18.83 -6.59
CA VAL A 39 17.56 17.53 -7.18
C VAL A 39 16.28 16.97 -6.58
N ILE A 40 15.41 16.42 -7.42
CA ILE A 40 14.18 15.74 -7.00
C ILE A 40 14.39 14.23 -7.11
N ILE A 41 14.22 13.51 -6.00
CA ILE A 41 14.26 12.04 -5.96
C ILE A 41 12.84 11.51 -5.86
N ARG A 42 12.44 10.68 -6.84
CA ARG A 42 11.15 9.99 -6.91
C ARG A 42 11.36 8.49 -6.69
N PRO A 43 11.38 8.02 -5.43
CA PRO A 43 11.49 6.60 -5.15
C PRO A 43 10.15 5.88 -5.40
N THR A 44 10.22 4.59 -5.69
CA THR A 44 9.04 3.71 -5.70
C THR A 44 8.66 3.30 -4.28
N ILE A 45 7.96 2.17 -4.07
CA ILE A 45 7.52 1.76 -2.74
C ILE A 45 8.76 1.45 -1.89
N VAL A 46 9.08 2.35 -0.96
CA VAL A 46 10.22 2.18 -0.06
C VAL A 46 9.89 1.09 0.96
N THR A 47 10.73 0.06 1.01
CA THR A 47 10.62 -1.08 1.93
C THR A 47 11.75 -1.06 2.96
N SER A 48 11.76 -2.05 3.85
CA SER A 48 12.80 -2.23 4.85
C SER A 48 14.21 -2.23 4.25
N THR A 49 15.19 -1.93 5.07
CA THR A 49 16.59 -1.92 4.65
C THR A 49 17.07 -3.32 4.25
N TYR A 50 17.94 -3.36 3.24
CA TYR A 50 18.56 -4.60 2.79
C TYR A 50 19.78 -4.98 3.64
N LYS A 51 20.60 -4.00 4.05
CA LYS A 51 21.87 -4.21 4.74
C LYS A 51 22.04 -3.35 5.99
N GLU A 52 22.03 -2.03 5.84
CA GLU A 52 22.31 -1.09 6.95
C GLU A 52 21.01 -0.42 7.44
N PRO A 53 20.83 -0.20 8.76
CA PRO A 53 21.73 -0.58 9.86
C PRO A 53 21.78 -2.09 10.12
N PHE A 54 20.72 -2.82 9.77
CA PHE A 54 20.66 -4.28 9.68
C PHE A 54 19.53 -4.68 8.72
N PRO A 55 19.54 -5.91 8.15
CA PRO A 55 18.48 -6.35 7.23
C PRO A 55 17.10 -6.37 7.88
N GLY A 56 16.10 -5.81 7.19
CA GLY A 56 14.72 -5.79 7.65
C GLY A 56 14.37 -4.65 8.60
N TRP A 57 15.27 -3.70 8.85
CA TRP A 57 14.95 -2.51 9.65
C TRP A 57 13.92 -1.64 8.91
N VAL A 58 12.87 -1.23 9.63
CA VAL A 58 11.83 -0.33 9.14
C VAL A 58 11.28 0.49 10.31
N GLU A 59 11.05 1.78 10.06
CA GLU A 59 10.40 2.64 11.05
C GLU A 59 8.87 2.54 10.95
N GLY A 60 8.35 1.61 11.74
CA GLY A 60 6.92 1.34 11.84
C GLY A 60 6.37 0.50 10.68
N VAL A 61 5.16 -0.02 10.88
CA VAL A 61 4.47 -0.85 9.87
C VAL A 61 3.59 0.07 9.02
N ARG A 62 3.94 0.24 7.74
CA ARG A 62 3.18 1.09 6.80
C ARG A 62 2.44 0.24 5.79
N THR A 63 1.75 0.89 4.84
CA THR A 63 0.86 0.32 3.83
C THR A 63 1.11 -1.15 3.49
N ILE A 64 2.18 -1.48 2.76
CA ILE A 64 2.42 -2.86 2.31
C ILE A 64 2.91 -3.76 3.44
N ASP A 65 3.72 -3.23 4.36
CA ASP A 65 4.20 -3.96 5.53
C ASP A 65 3.03 -4.48 6.37
N SER A 66 1.96 -3.68 6.48
CA SER A 66 0.76 -4.06 7.23
C SER A 66 0.06 -5.28 6.63
N MET A 67 0.09 -5.40 5.30
CA MET A 67 -0.47 -6.54 4.58
C MET A 67 0.40 -7.78 4.77
N ILE A 68 1.73 -7.64 4.64
CA ILE A 68 2.70 -8.71 4.85
C ILE A 68 2.63 -9.22 6.30
N VAL A 69 2.56 -8.33 7.29
CA VAL A 69 2.41 -8.69 8.71
C VAL A 69 1.05 -9.35 8.98
N ALA A 70 -0.04 -8.85 8.39
CA ALA A 70 -1.35 -9.48 8.52
C ALA A 70 -1.36 -10.89 7.94
N TYR A 71 -0.67 -11.10 6.82
CA TYR A 71 -0.49 -12.41 6.22
C TYR A 71 0.32 -13.36 7.11
N GLY A 72 1.50 -12.94 7.58
CA GLY A 72 2.34 -13.74 8.49
C GLY A 72 1.65 -14.08 9.80
N LYS A 73 0.71 -13.23 10.27
CA LYS A 73 -0.13 -13.50 11.45
C LYS A 73 -1.36 -14.36 11.15
N GLY A 74 -1.55 -14.83 9.92
CA GLY A 74 -2.70 -15.64 9.51
C GLY A 74 -4.03 -14.89 9.53
N LYS A 75 -4.00 -13.54 9.49
CA LYS A 75 -5.19 -12.68 9.57
C LYS A 75 -5.64 -12.13 8.23
N LEU A 76 -4.84 -12.29 7.17
CA LEU A 76 -5.19 -11.86 5.83
C LEU A 76 -6.03 -12.94 5.14
N SER A 77 -7.32 -12.66 4.95
CA SER A 77 -8.27 -13.62 4.34
C SER A 77 -8.31 -13.55 2.81
N CYS A 78 -8.14 -12.35 2.25
CA CYS A 78 -8.09 -12.12 0.81
C CYS A 78 -7.14 -10.96 0.48
N PHE A 79 -6.65 -10.95 -0.76
CA PHE A 79 -5.82 -9.89 -1.33
C PHE A 79 -6.38 -9.46 -2.67
N LEU A 80 -6.57 -8.17 -2.88
CA LEU A 80 -6.99 -7.61 -4.16
C LEU A 80 -5.76 -7.15 -4.92
N ALA A 81 -5.45 -7.78 -6.04
CA ALA A 81 -4.42 -7.34 -6.97
C ALA A 81 -4.54 -8.13 -8.27
N ASP A 82 -4.13 -7.49 -9.37
CA ASP A 82 -3.69 -8.26 -10.53
C ASP A 82 -2.30 -8.85 -10.26
N LEU A 83 -2.18 -10.16 -10.41
CA LEU A 83 -0.95 -10.89 -10.10
C LEU A 83 0.17 -10.65 -11.13
N ASP A 84 -0.21 -10.14 -12.30
CA ASP A 84 0.72 -9.80 -13.36
C ASP A 84 1.21 -8.34 -13.25
N THR A 85 0.54 -7.49 -12.47
CA THR A 85 0.98 -6.10 -12.22
C THR A 85 2.31 -6.08 -11.46
N ILE A 86 3.18 -5.13 -11.85
CA ILE A 86 4.47 -4.87 -11.22
C ILE A 86 4.25 -4.23 -9.84
N PHE A 87 4.82 -4.86 -8.82
CA PHE A 87 5.00 -4.33 -7.49
C PHE A 87 6.39 -3.69 -7.41
N ASP A 88 6.50 -2.41 -7.80
CA ASP A 88 7.77 -1.69 -7.78
C ASP A 88 8.13 -1.25 -6.36
N ALA A 89 9.13 -1.91 -5.80
CA ALA A 89 9.65 -1.63 -4.47
C ALA A 89 11.16 -1.45 -4.50
N ILE A 90 11.66 -0.64 -3.56
CA ILE A 90 13.08 -0.36 -3.39
C ILE A 90 13.44 -0.37 -1.89
N PRO A 91 14.56 -1.00 -1.48
CA PRO A 91 15.00 -0.95 -0.08
C PRO A 91 15.38 0.48 0.35
N ALA A 92 15.03 0.88 1.57
CA ALA A 92 15.31 2.22 2.10
C ALA A 92 16.78 2.65 1.96
N GLY A 93 17.73 1.76 2.25
CA GLY A 93 19.16 2.07 2.14
C GLY A 93 19.60 2.42 0.71
N MET A 94 18.98 1.83 -0.31
CA MET A 94 19.30 2.17 -1.71
C MET A 94 18.79 3.56 -2.08
N VAL A 95 17.64 3.98 -1.55
CA VAL A 95 17.12 5.33 -1.74
C VAL A 95 18.03 6.36 -1.09
N VAL A 96 18.47 6.12 0.15
CA VAL A 96 19.41 7.00 0.86
C VAL A 96 20.72 7.12 0.08
N ASN A 97 21.28 6.02 -0.38
CA ASN A 97 22.52 6.05 -1.18
C ASN A 97 22.32 6.84 -2.49
N ALA A 98 21.20 6.66 -3.17
CA ALA A 98 20.89 7.44 -4.38
C ALA A 98 20.77 8.93 -4.08
N MET A 99 20.13 9.31 -2.97
CA MET A 99 20.04 10.71 -2.52
C MET A 99 21.43 11.31 -2.27
N LEU A 100 22.29 10.62 -1.52
CA LEU A 100 23.64 11.10 -1.21
C LEU A 100 24.50 11.28 -2.47
N VAL A 101 24.48 10.31 -3.37
CA VAL A 101 25.22 10.38 -4.63
C VAL A 101 24.71 11.54 -5.50
N ALA A 102 23.39 11.68 -5.64
CA ALA A 102 22.81 12.75 -6.44
C ALA A 102 23.11 14.14 -5.87
N MET A 103 23.09 14.29 -4.53
CA MET A 103 23.48 15.53 -3.87
C MET A 103 24.93 15.94 -4.18
N VAL A 104 25.87 14.99 -4.11
CA VAL A 104 27.28 15.26 -4.42
C VAL A 104 27.48 15.55 -5.90
N ALA A 105 26.85 14.76 -6.78
CA ALA A 105 26.97 14.91 -8.23
C ALA A 105 26.48 16.28 -8.73
N HIS A 106 25.43 16.82 -8.12
CA HIS A 106 24.81 18.08 -8.54
C HIS A 106 25.05 19.24 -7.56
N ALA A 107 26.06 19.14 -6.69
CA ALA A 107 26.32 20.15 -5.65
C ALA A 107 26.53 21.57 -6.21
N ASN A 108 27.05 21.66 -7.44
CA ASN A 108 27.34 22.93 -8.13
C ASN A 108 26.51 23.13 -9.40
N GLU A 109 25.51 22.28 -9.66
CA GLU A 109 24.68 22.35 -10.85
C GLU A 109 23.32 22.96 -10.47
N ALA A 110 22.95 24.08 -11.09
CA ALA A 110 21.66 24.72 -10.85
C ALA A 110 20.49 24.01 -11.56
N ASP A 111 20.77 22.94 -12.31
CA ASP A 111 19.80 22.25 -13.13
C ASP A 111 18.87 21.36 -12.29
N GLY A 112 17.57 21.51 -12.55
CA GLY A 112 16.52 20.76 -11.85
C GLY A 112 16.42 19.33 -12.36
N ILE A 113 17.29 18.46 -11.86
CA ILE A 113 17.34 17.04 -12.27
C ILE A 113 16.38 16.21 -11.43
N ILE A 114 15.72 15.26 -12.08
CA ILE A 114 14.77 14.34 -11.47
C ILE A 114 15.29 12.91 -11.62
N TYR A 115 15.50 12.21 -10.51
CA TYR A 115 15.85 10.80 -10.51
C TYR A 115 14.66 9.94 -10.10
N HIS A 116 14.34 8.97 -10.96
CA HIS A 116 13.40 7.89 -10.63
C HIS A 116 14.17 6.72 -10.02
N VAL A 117 13.92 6.41 -8.75
CA VAL A 117 14.65 5.38 -8.00
C VAL A 117 13.73 4.18 -7.79
N GLY A 118 13.84 3.20 -8.67
CA GLY A 118 12.99 2.01 -8.70
C GLY A 118 13.73 0.78 -9.21
N SER A 119 13.13 -0.39 -9.02
CA SER A 119 13.68 -1.67 -9.50
C SER A 119 13.00 -2.17 -10.77
N SER A 120 11.79 -1.72 -11.08
CA SER A 120 10.91 -2.26 -12.13
C SER A 120 11.54 -2.35 -13.52
N MET A 121 12.31 -1.35 -13.95
CA MET A 121 12.91 -1.30 -15.29
C MET A 121 13.98 -2.37 -15.52
N ARG A 122 14.67 -2.82 -14.46
CA ARG A 122 15.78 -3.80 -14.58
C ARG A 122 15.45 -5.15 -13.96
N ASN A 123 14.65 -5.17 -12.90
CA ASN A 123 14.30 -6.37 -12.14
C ASN A 123 12.86 -6.24 -11.60
N PRO A 124 11.85 -6.40 -12.47
CA PRO A 124 10.46 -6.23 -12.07
C PRO A 124 10.02 -7.36 -11.13
N VAL A 125 9.53 -6.98 -9.95
CA VAL A 125 8.82 -7.87 -9.04
C VAL A 125 7.32 -7.75 -9.33
N ARG A 126 6.61 -8.86 -9.53
CA ARG A 126 5.15 -8.88 -9.70
C ARG A 126 4.45 -9.22 -8.39
N TYR A 127 3.15 -8.94 -8.29
CA TYR A 127 2.35 -9.37 -7.13
C TYR A 127 2.31 -10.90 -6.95
N SER A 128 2.42 -11.67 -8.04
CA SER A 128 2.65 -13.13 -7.98
C SER A 128 3.93 -13.48 -7.25
N ASN A 129 5.04 -12.81 -7.56
CA ASN A 129 6.31 -12.99 -6.84
C ASN A 129 6.17 -12.63 -5.36
N LEU A 130 5.53 -11.50 -5.04
CA LEU A 130 5.31 -11.07 -3.65
C LEU A 130 4.53 -12.13 -2.85
N ARG A 131 3.47 -12.70 -3.43
CA ARG A 131 2.69 -13.79 -2.82
C ARG A 131 3.58 -15.01 -2.55
N ASP A 132 4.34 -15.43 -3.56
CA ASP A 132 5.15 -16.65 -3.47
C ASP A 132 6.31 -16.49 -2.48
N TYR A 133 6.98 -15.33 -2.48
CA TYR A 133 8.01 -14.98 -1.50
C TYR A 133 7.45 -14.94 -0.09
N SER A 134 6.28 -14.33 0.11
CA SER A 134 5.62 -14.26 1.41
C SER A 134 5.27 -15.66 1.93
N PHE A 135 4.66 -16.50 1.09
CA PHE A 135 4.32 -17.87 1.47
C PHE A 135 5.56 -18.69 1.86
N ARG A 136 6.62 -18.66 1.04
CA ARG A 136 7.87 -19.36 1.32
C ARG A 136 8.54 -18.85 2.61
N TYR A 137 8.58 -17.53 2.80
CA TYR A 137 9.20 -16.93 3.98
C TYR A 137 8.47 -17.34 5.26
N PHE A 138 7.15 -17.15 5.34
CA PHE A 138 6.40 -17.46 6.56
C PHE A 138 6.15 -18.96 6.77
N THR A 139 6.31 -19.79 5.73
CA THR A 139 6.35 -21.25 5.91
C THR A 139 7.66 -21.70 6.56
N SER A 140 8.80 -21.12 6.14
CA SER A 140 10.12 -21.46 6.70
C SER A 140 10.40 -20.79 8.04
N LYS A 141 9.89 -19.57 8.24
CA LYS A 141 10.03 -18.76 9.46
C LYS A 141 8.66 -18.29 9.94
N PRO A 142 7.84 -19.20 10.49
CA PRO A 142 6.49 -18.84 10.93
C PRO A 142 6.53 -17.90 12.13
N LEU A 143 5.54 -17.01 12.19
CA LEU A 143 5.37 -16.14 13.35
C LEU A 143 4.70 -16.89 14.49
N THR A 144 4.99 -16.46 15.71
CA THR A 144 4.31 -16.94 16.92
C THR A 144 3.16 -15.99 17.26
N ASN A 145 1.99 -16.55 17.56
CA ASN A 145 0.85 -15.77 18.02
C ASN A 145 1.02 -15.35 19.49
N LYS A 146 0.04 -14.61 20.04
CA LYS A 146 0.10 -14.15 21.45
C LYS A 146 0.10 -15.31 22.47
N ASP A 147 -0.39 -16.48 22.08
CA ASP A 147 -0.53 -17.67 22.92
C ASP A 147 0.68 -18.60 22.80
N GLY A 148 1.77 -18.17 22.14
CA GLY A 148 2.96 -19.00 21.93
C GLY A 148 2.83 -20.04 20.82
N LYS A 149 1.70 -20.08 20.08
CA LYS A 149 1.46 -21.05 19.01
C LYS A 149 2.01 -20.56 17.67
N ILE A 150 2.63 -21.49 16.93
CA ILE A 150 3.13 -21.26 15.58
C ILE A 150 1.95 -21.01 14.63
N VAL A 151 2.00 -19.90 13.90
CA VAL A 151 1.03 -19.56 12.86
C VAL A 151 1.40 -20.29 11.56
N LYS A 152 0.52 -21.18 11.10
CA LYS A 152 0.63 -21.80 9.77
C LYS A 152 -0.03 -20.89 8.74
N VAL A 153 0.77 -20.33 7.84
CA VAL A 153 0.25 -19.56 6.71
C VAL A 153 -0.25 -20.50 5.61
N GLY A 154 -1.31 -20.08 4.92
CA GLY A 154 -1.85 -20.77 3.76
C GLY A 154 -1.84 -19.87 2.52
N THR A 155 -2.38 -20.39 1.42
CA THR A 155 -2.61 -19.59 0.21
C THR A 155 -3.74 -18.60 0.47
N VAL A 156 -3.49 -17.31 0.21
CA VAL A 156 -4.50 -16.25 0.33
C VAL A 156 -5.41 -16.26 -0.90
N THR A 157 -6.70 -16.05 -0.71
CA THR A 157 -7.63 -15.83 -1.82
C THR A 157 -7.28 -14.53 -2.53
N VAL A 158 -6.83 -14.62 -3.79
CA VAL A 158 -6.54 -13.45 -4.61
C VAL A 158 -7.75 -13.09 -5.46
N LEU A 159 -8.18 -11.84 -5.33
CA LEU A 159 -9.27 -11.22 -6.07
C LEU A 159 -8.61 -10.41 -7.20
N LYS A 160 -8.79 -10.86 -8.45
CA LYS A 160 -8.07 -10.31 -9.61
C LYS A 160 -8.75 -9.11 -10.26
N SER A 161 -9.94 -8.72 -9.80
CA SER A 161 -10.69 -7.60 -10.35
C SER A 161 -11.59 -6.96 -9.30
N MET A 162 -11.99 -5.71 -9.53
CA MET A 162 -12.95 -5.02 -8.67
C MET A 162 -14.29 -5.75 -8.59
N ASP A 163 -14.74 -6.40 -9.65
CA ASP A 163 -15.99 -7.16 -9.66
C ASP A 163 -15.88 -8.40 -8.77
N SER A 164 -14.78 -9.15 -8.89
CA SER A 164 -14.52 -10.30 -8.01
C SER A 164 -14.47 -9.87 -6.54
N PHE A 165 -13.87 -8.70 -6.26
CA PHE A 165 -13.82 -8.14 -4.93
C PHE A 165 -15.18 -7.72 -4.39
N ARG A 166 -15.97 -7.00 -5.18
CA ARG A 166 -17.33 -6.57 -4.80
C ARG A 166 -18.23 -7.76 -4.53
N THR A 167 -18.21 -8.78 -5.40
CA THR A 167 -18.96 -10.02 -5.21
C THR A 167 -18.54 -10.74 -3.93
N TYR A 168 -17.24 -10.90 -3.71
CA TYR A 168 -16.72 -11.52 -2.50
C TYR A 168 -17.13 -10.74 -1.23
N MET A 169 -17.00 -9.41 -1.23
CA MET A 169 -17.39 -8.56 -0.11
C MET A 169 -18.90 -8.62 0.16
N PHE A 170 -19.70 -8.66 -0.91
CA PHE A 170 -21.14 -8.77 -0.81
C PHE A 170 -21.56 -10.07 -0.13
N ILE A 171 -21.10 -11.21 -0.66
CA ILE A 171 -21.45 -12.54 -0.17
C ILE A 171 -20.94 -12.76 1.26
N ARG A 172 -19.67 -12.45 1.52
CA ARG A 172 -19.01 -12.82 2.77
C ARG A 172 -19.31 -11.86 3.93
N TYR A 173 -19.58 -10.58 3.64
CA TYR A 173 -19.69 -9.56 4.69
C TYR A 173 -20.99 -8.75 4.62
N MET A 174 -21.38 -8.23 3.44
CA MET A 174 -22.55 -7.32 3.37
C MET A 174 -23.88 -8.05 3.58
N LEU A 175 -24.02 -9.28 3.06
CA LEU A 175 -25.23 -10.07 3.25
C LEU A 175 -25.45 -10.40 4.73
N LEU A 176 -24.38 -10.81 5.43
CA LEU A 176 -24.41 -11.02 6.88
C LEU A 176 -24.71 -9.73 7.65
N LEU A 177 -24.14 -8.60 7.22
CA LEU A 177 -24.41 -7.30 7.83
C LEU A 177 -25.89 -6.90 7.70
N LYS A 178 -26.52 -7.12 6.52
CA LYS A 178 -27.96 -6.89 6.31
C LYS A 178 -28.82 -7.80 7.20
N GLY A 179 -28.44 -9.08 7.33
CA GLY A 179 -29.09 -9.99 8.28
C GLY A 179 -29.00 -9.49 9.72
N LEU A 180 -27.82 -9.00 10.12
CA LEU A 180 -27.62 -8.40 11.45
C LEU A 180 -28.43 -7.12 11.65
N GLU A 181 -28.61 -6.29 10.60
CA GLU A 181 -29.45 -5.10 10.65
C GLU A 181 -30.92 -5.46 10.93
N LEU A 182 -31.45 -6.47 10.23
CA LEU A 182 -32.80 -6.98 10.43
C LEU A 182 -32.98 -7.54 11.84
N ALA A 183 -32.05 -8.38 12.30
CA ALA A 183 -32.07 -8.89 13.66
C ALA A 183 -32.00 -7.76 14.68
N ASN A 184 -31.15 -6.76 14.47
CA ASN A 184 -31.03 -5.61 15.35
C ASN A 184 -32.36 -4.84 15.48
N LYS A 185 -33.12 -4.68 14.38
CA LYS A 185 -34.45 -4.08 14.40
C LYS A 185 -35.47 -4.97 15.13
N ALA A 186 -35.47 -6.28 14.86
CA ALA A 186 -36.38 -7.24 15.48
C ALA A 186 -36.19 -7.36 17.00
N PHE A 187 -34.94 -7.23 17.48
CA PHE A 187 -34.58 -7.30 18.90
C PHE A 187 -34.39 -5.90 19.53
N CYS A 188 -35.19 -4.91 19.13
CA CYS A 188 -35.23 -3.58 19.75
C CYS A 188 -33.85 -2.92 19.96
N GLN A 189 -32.99 -2.95 18.94
CA GLN A 189 -31.64 -2.37 18.92
C GLN A 189 -30.59 -3.07 19.81
N TYR A 190 -30.85 -4.29 20.28
CA TYR A 190 -29.92 -5.06 21.12
C TYR A 190 -28.52 -5.23 20.51
N PHE A 191 -28.41 -5.37 19.18
CA PHE A 191 -27.14 -5.59 18.47
C PHE A 191 -26.51 -4.31 17.89
N CYS A 192 -27.01 -3.12 18.24
CA CYS A 192 -26.65 -1.87 17.59
C CYS A 192 -25.13 -1.62 17.58
N GLY A 193 -24.45 -1.82 18.70
CA GLY A 193 -23.00 -1.64 18.80
C GLY A 193 -22.22 -2.59 17.86
N LYS A 194 -22.61 -3.86 17.79
CA LYS A 194 -21.97 -4.87 16.93
C LYS A 194 -22.20 -4.57 15.45
N TYR A 195 -23.42 -4.14 15.09
CA TYR A 195 -23.74 -3.71 13.74
C TYR A 195 -22.90 -2.50 13.31
N LEU A 196 -22.82 -1.46 14.15
CA LEU A 196 -22.05 -0.25 13.85
C LEU A 196 -20.56 -0.54 13.69
N ASP A 197 -19.99 -1.38 14.55
CA ASP A 197 -18.58 -1.79 14.45
C ASP A 197 -18.30 -2.57 13.14
N LEU A 198 -19.14 -3.56 12.81
CA LEU A 198 -18.97 -4.35 11.59
C LEU A 198 -19.14 -3.49 10.33
N ASN A 199 -20.17 -2.65 10.28
CA ASN A 199 -20.39 -1.73 9.18
C ASN A 199 -19.19 -0.78 9.01
N ARG A 200 -18.70 -0.18 10.10
CA ARG A 200 -17.52 0.68 10.07
C ARG A 200 -16.30 -0.05 9.51
N LYS A 201 -16.02 -1.29 9.94
CA LYS A 201 -14.90 -2.10 9.45
C LYS A 201 -15.01 -2.37 7.95
N ILE A 202 -16.19 -2.74 7.47
CA ILE A 202 -16.45 -2.96 6.04
C ILE A 202 -16.20 -1.68 5.24
N GLN A 203 -16.74 -0.54 5.69
CA GLN A 203 -16.55 0.74 5.02
C GLN A 203 -15.07 1.17 4.96
N ILE A 204 -14.28 0.89 6.01
CA ILE A 204 -12.83 1.15 6.01
C ILE A 204 -12.14 0.31 4.93
N VAL A 205 -12.46 -0.98 4.81
CA VAL A 205 -11.87 -1.87 3.79
C VAL A 205 -12.22 -1.40 2.38
N MET A 206 -13.48 -1.07 2.13
CA MET A 206 -13.93 -0.56 0.82
C MET A 206 -13.16 0.71 0.43
N ARG A 207 -13.04 1.68 1.35
CA ARG A 207 -12.31 2.92 1.11
C ARG A 207 -10.82 2.70 0.86
N LEU A 208 -10.19 1.78 1.58
CA LEU A 208 -8.78 1.45 1.37
C LEU A 208 -8.57 0.84 -0.02
N VAL A 209 -9.42 -0.09 -0.42
CA VAL A 209 -9.37 -0.69 -1.76
C VAL A 209 -9.54 0.36 -2.85
N ASP A 210 -10.52 1.26 -2.73
CA ASP A 210 -10.73 2.32 -3.71
C ASP A 210 -9.53 3.27 -3.79
N LEU A 211 -8.90 3.59 -2.66
CA LEU A 211 -7.69 4.43 -2.59
C LEU A 211 -6.48 3.78 -3.28
N TYR A 212 -6.32 2.45 -3.13
CA TYR A 212 -5.18 1.72 -3.67
C TYR A 212 -5.42 1.12 -5.05
N ARG A 213 -6.67 1.10 -5.53
CA ARG A 213 -7.06 0.56 -6.84
C ARG A 213 -6.14 1.00 -7.99
N PRO A 214 -5.74 2.28 -8.13
CA PRO A 214 -4.86 2.71 -9.22
C PRO A 214 -3.49 2.06 -9.21
N TYR A 215 -3.02 1.57 -8.05
CA TYR A 215 -1.72 0.93 -7.88
C TYR A 215 -1.80 -0.61 -7.96
N LEU A 216 -2.98 -1.18 -7.66
CA LEU A 216 -3.21 -2.63 -7.70
C LEU A 216 -3.50 -3.17 -9.11
N PHE A 217 -3.88 -2.27 -10.02
CA PHE A 217 -4.23 -2.56 -11.42
C PHE A 217 -3.52 -1.59 -12.38
N PHE A 218 -2.30 -1.19 -12.02
CA PHE A 218 -1.52 -0.28 -12.84
C PHE A 218 -1.01 -0.99 -14.08
N ASN A 219 -1.35 -0.46 -15.26
CA ASN A 219 -0.96 -1.02 -16.56
C ASN A 219 0.12 -0.17 -17.27
N GLY A 220 0.79 0.73 -16.56
CA GLY A 220 1.90 1.49 -17.13
C GLY A 220 3.21 0.70 -17.07
N VAL A 221 3.82 0.49 -18.22
CA VAL A 221 5.27 0.39 -18.41
C VAL A 221 5.61 1.29 -19.58
#